data_AF-A0A4Z1FGH2-F1
#
_entry.id   AF-A0A4Z1FGH2-F1
#
_cell.length_a   1.000
_cell.length_b   1.000
_cell.length_c   1.000
_cell.angle_alpha   90.00
_cell.angle_beta   90.00
_cell.angle_gamma   90.00
#
_symmetry.space_group_name_H-M   'P 1'
#
loop_
_entity.id
_entity.type
_entity.pdbx_description
1 polymer ?
#
loop_
_entity_poly.entity_id
_entity_poly.type
_entity_poly.pdbx_seq_one_letter_code
_entity_poly.pdbx_strand_id
1 'polypeptide(L)'
;MLWTKRLPSLATTVLIIEAGELDQGEDFIYIPLFAGIGNGAIGTQYDWNLTYAPQPATNNRSIAIPLGKVVGGGSCLNKMTFDLAGKEDYDRWIEVGAVGWNELFPYFKKLTNFTPPASEIAKEWDIQTDPPAHGYKGHVMKSVLIIDVLADRV
;
A
#
# COMPACT_ATOMS: atom_id res chain seq x y z
N MET A 1 -3.22 -10.81 4.54
CA MET A 1 -4.66 -11.03 4.29
C MET A 1 -5.51 -10.55 5.47
N LEU A 2 -6.37 -9.55 5.27
CA LEU A 2 -7.14 -8.90 6.35
C LEU A 2 -8.46 -9.61 6.69
N TRP A 3 -9.05 -10.33 5.73
CA TRP A 3 -10.36 -10.97 5.90
C TRP A 3 -10.35 -12.16 6.86
N THR A 4 -9.26 -12.93 6.89
CA THR A 4 -9.11 -14.09 7.78
C THR A 4 -9.03 -13.71 9.26
N LYS A 5 -8.60 -12.48 9.56
CA LYS A 5 -8.50 -11.96 10.93
C LYS A 5 -9.84 -11.45 11.50
N ARG A 6 -10.93 -11.47 10.71
CA ARG A 6 -12.25 -10.93 11.10
C ARG A 6 -13.30 -12.01 11.39
N LEU A 7 -12.93 -13.28 11.44
CA LEU A 7 -13.92 -14.35 11.62
C LEU A 7 -14.43 -14.42 13.06
N PRO A 8 -15.76 -14.52 13.27
CA PRO A 8 -16.39 -14.37 14.56
C PRO A 8 -16.28 -15.60 15.48
N SER A 9 -15.74 -16.74 15.01
CA SER A 9 -15.66 -17.96 15.82
C SER A 9 -14.36 -18.74 15.62
N LEU A 10 -13.87 -19.36 16.69
CA LEU A 10 -12.72 -20.29 16.70
C LEU A 10 -13.00 -21.61 15.95
N ALA A 11 -14.26 -21.86 15.55
CA ALA A 11 -14.67 -23.09 14.84
C ALA A 11 -14.59 -22.96 13.31
N THR A 12 -14.21 -21.81 12.78
CA THR A 12 -14.10 -21.61 11.33
C THR A 12 -12.69 -21.88 10.84
N THR A 13 -12.53 -22.89 9.98
CA THR A 13 -11.28 -23.13 9.26
C THR A 13 -11.28 -22.37 7.94
N VAL A 14 -10.18 -21.69 7.64
CA VAL A 14 -9.97 -20.99 6.37
C VAL A 14 -8.78 -21.58 5.64
N LEU A 15 -9.01 -22.00 4.40
CA LEU A 15 -7.94 -22.33 3.47
C LEU A 15 -7.57 -21.08 2.67
N ILE A 16 -6.27 -20.77 2.65
CA ILE A 16 -5.69 -19.75 1.77
C ILE A 16 -4.93 -20.49 0.67
N ILE A 17 -5.23 -20.17 -0.58
CA ILE A 17 -4.45 -20.62 -1.75
C ILE A 17 -3.78 -19.38 -2.33
N GLU A 18 -2.46 -19.36 -2.25
CA GLU A 18 -1.60 -18.33 -2.81
C GLU A 18 -0.68 -19.00 -3.85
N ALA A 19 -0.53 -18.38 -5.01
CA ALA A 19 0.30 -18.93 -6.08
C ALA A 19 1.79 -18.61 -5.89
N GLY A 20 2.08 -17.53 -5.15
CA GLY A 20 3.42 -17.16 -4.75
C GLY A 20 3.94 -17.89 -3.52
N GLU A 21 5.24 -17.76 -3.31
CA GLU A 21 5.92 -18.27 -2.12
C GLU A 21 5.76 -17.29 -0.95
N LEU A 22 6.14 -17.74 0.25
CA LEU A 22 6.47 -16.80 1.33
C LEU A 22 7.76 -16.08 0.97
N ASP A 23 7.86 -14.80 1.31
CA ASP A 23 9.16 -14.14 1.29
C ASP A 23 10.13 -14.82 2.25
N GLN A 24 11.43 -14.68 1.99
CA GLN A 24 12.50 -15.30 2.79
C GLN A 24 13.24 -14.26 3.64
N GLY A 25 12.62 -13.11 3.92
CA GLY A 25 13.23 -12.03 4.68
C GLY A 25 14.14 -11.11 3.85
N GLU A 26 13.94 -11.00 2.54
CA GLU A 26 14.83 -10.21 1.68
C GLU A 26 14.72 -8.71 1.92
N ASP A 27 15.87 -8.04 2.05
CA ASP A 27 15.93 -6.60 2.31
C ASP A 27 15.14 -5.76 1.30
N PHE A 28 15.06 -6.17 0.03
CA PHE A 28 14.32 -5.43 -0.99
C PHE A 28 12.77 -5.50 -0.84
N ILE A 29 12.28 -6.31 0.10
CA ILE A 29 10.87 -6.34 0.56
C ILE A 29 10.72 -5.55 1.87
N TYR A 30 11.67 -5.66 2.79
CA TYR A 30 11.53 -5.13 4.15
C TYR A 30 12.09 -3.74 4.37
N ILE A 31 13.09 -3.31 3.60
CA ILE A 31 13.74 -2.01 3.73
C ILE A 31 13.06 -1.02 2.78
N PRO A 32 12.35 0.00 3.30
CA PRO A 32 11.53 0.86 2.45
C PRO A 32 12.27 1.56 1.32
N LEU A 33 13.52 1.94 1.59
CA LEU A 33 14.39 2.61 0.63
C LEU A 33 14.52 1.82 -0.68
N PHE A 34 14.66 0.49 -0.61
CA PHE A 34 14.90 -0.35 -1.79
C PHE A 34 13.70 -0.48 -2.73
N ALA A 35 12.47 -0.23 -2.24
CA ALA A 35 11.30 -0.10 -3.10
C ALA A 35 11.27 1.26 -3.86
N GLY A 36 11.93 2.29 -3.31
CA GLY A 36 11.95 3.65 -3.84
C GLY A 36 13.08 3.91 -4.83
N ILE A 37 14.33 3.62 -4.44
CA ILE A 37 15.53 3.89 -5.25
C ILE A 37 15.92 2.74 -6.19
N GLY A 38 15.39 1.54 -5.94
CA GLY A 38 15.62 0.35 -6.75
C GLY A 38 14.33 -0.15 -7.39
N ASN A 39 14.39 -1.38 -7.91
CA ASN A 39 13.20 -2.09 -8.40
C ASN A 39 12.44 -2.82 -7.27
N GLY A 40 12.90 -2.76 -6.01
CA GLY A 40 12.36 -3.60 -4.93
C GLY A 40 12.30 -5.07 -5.37
N ALA A 41 11.13 -5.68 -5.22
CA ALA A 41 10.85 -7.05 -5.67
C ALA A 41 10.37 -7.17 -7.14
N ILE A 42 10.25 -6.07 -7.90
CA ILE A 42 9.85 -6.09 -9.32
C ILE A 42 10.91 -6.79 -10.16
N GLY A 43 10.50 -7.73 -11.01
CA GLY A 43 11.42 -8.53 -11.83
C GLY A 43 11.99 -9.78 -11.14
N THR A 44 11.69 -10.01 -9.85
CA THR A 44 12.18 -11.17 -9.09
C THR A 44 11.22 -12.36 -9.20
N GLN A 45 11.48 -13.44 -8.46
CA GLN A 45 10.53 -14.56 -8.31
C GLN A 45 9.18 -14.16 -7.71
N TYR A 46 9.12 -12.99 -7.04
CA TYR A 46 7.92 -12.44 -6.41
C TYR A 46 7.09 -11.57 -7.34
N ASP A 47 7.48 -11.43 -8.61
CA ASP A 47 6.72 -10.73 -9.64
C ASP A 47 6.13 -11.73 -10.63
N TRP A 48 4.87 -11.53 -11.03
CA TRP A 48 4.27 -12.27 -12.15
C TRP A 48 4.96 -11.97 -13.48
N ASN A 49 5.70 -10.86 -13.58
CA ASN A 49 6.45 -10.45 -14.78
C ASN A 49 5.56 -10.35 -16.03
N LEU A 50 4.36 -9.81 -15.84
CA LEU A 50 3.41 -9.58 -16.93
C LEU A 50 3.75 -8.32 -17.71
N THR A 51 3.30 -8.28 -18.95
CA THR A 51 3.43 -7.10 -19.81
C THR A 51 2.13 -6.83 -20.56
N TYR A 52 1.83 -5.55 -20.82
CA TYR A 52 0.79 -5.18 -21.77
C TYR A 52 1.21 -5.55 -23.19
N ALA A 53 0.23 -5.95 -24.01
CA ALA A 53 0.44 -6.06 -25.44
C ALA A 53 0.86 -4.69 -26.02
N PRO A 54 1.76 -4.65 -27.02
CA PRO A 54 2.13 -3.41 -27.70
C PRO A 54 0.91 -2.67 -28.28
N GLN A 55 0.85 -1.35 -28.08
CA GLN A 55 -0.23 -0.51 -28.61
C GLN A 55 0.32 0.74 -29.30
N PRO A 56 -0.36 1.27 -30.34
CA PRO A 56 0.07 2.51 -30.99
C PRO A 56 0.21 3.70 -30.04
N ALA A 57 -0.70 3.82 -29.06
CA ALA A 57 -0.65 4.87 -28.04
C ALA A 57 0.60 4.82 -27.15
N THR A 58 1.29 3.68 -27.10
CA THR A 58 2.54 3.49 -26.34
C THR A 58 3.78 3.53 -27.23
N ASN A 59 3.66 3.99 -28.49
CA ASN A 59 4.66 3.85 -29.54
C ASN A 59 5.03 2.38 -29.79
N ASN A 60 4.02 1.50 -29.75
CA ASN A 60 4.17 0.06 -29.92
C ASN A 60 5.14 -0.59 -28.91
N ARG A 61 5.26 -0.03 -27.71
CA ARG A 61 6.04 -0.63 -26.62
C ARG A 61 5.19 -1.62 -25.83
N SER A 62 5.79 -2.75 -25.49
CA SER A 62 5.32 -3.61 -24.40
C SER A 62 5.73 -2.98 -23.07
N ILE A 63 4.77 -2.79 -22.16
CA ILE A 63 4.97 -2.10 -20.89
C ILE A 63 4.79 -3.11 -19.76
N ALA A 64 5.73 -3.15 -18.81
CA ALA A 64 5.67 -4.05 -17.66
C ALA A 64 4.46 -3.75 -16.75
N ILE A 65 3.88 -4.82 -16.19
CA ILE A 65 2.79 -4.79 -15.22
C ILE A 65 3.30 -5.48 -13.95
N PRO A 66 3.97 -4.76 -13.04
CA PRO A 66 4.47 -5.35 -11.81
C PRO A 66 3.29 -5.80 -10.95
N LEU A 67 3.22 -7.12 -10.67
CA LEU A 67 2.14 -7.72 -9.89
C LEU A 67 2.73 -8.76 -8.95
N GLY A 68 2.38 -8.67 -7.66
CA GLY A 68 2.93 -9.55 -6.65
C GLY A 68 2.48 -11.00 -6.80
N LYS A 69 3.45 -11.90 -6.86
CA LYS A 69 3.36 -13.36 -6.78
C LYS A 69 4.10 -13.83 -5.50
N VAL A 70 3.56 -13.44 -4.36
CA VAL A 70 4.13 -13.69 -3.02
C VAL A 70 3.02 -13.58 -1.99
N VAL A 71 3.13 -14.26 -0.84
CA VAL A 71 2.19 -14.06 0.27
C VAL A 71 2.21 -12.58 0.71
N GLY A 72 1.09 -11.89 0.50
CA GLY A 72 0.99 -10.42 0.65
C GLY A 72 0.70 -9.71 -0.67
N GLY A 73 1.09 -10.33 -1.79
CA GLY A 73 0.81 -9.85 -3.14
C GLY A 73 1.48 -8.52 -3.42
N GLY A 74 0.73 -7.59 -4.03
CA GLY A 74 1.26 -6.28 -4.41
C GLY A 74 1.80 -5.45 -3.24
N SER A 75 1.41 -5.71 -1.99
CA SER A 75 1.96 -4.97 -0.84
C SER A 75 3.44 -5.25 -0.58
N CYS A 76 3.98 -6.37 -1.05
CA CYS A 76 5.41 -6.68 -0.94
C CYS A 76 6.25 -6.06 -2.08
N LEU A 77 5.60 -5.58 -3.14
CA LEU A 77 6.25 -4.95 -4.30
C LEU A 77 6.04 -3.43 -4.34
N ASN A 78 5.04 -2.92 -3.62
CA ASN A 78 4.68 -1.50 -3.68
C ASN A 78 5.73 -0.62 -2.99
N LYS A 79 5.56 0.69 -3.14
CA LYS A 79 6.47 1.71 -2.60
C LYS A 79 6.06 2.21 -1.21
N MET A 80 5.21 1.47 -0.50
CA MET A 80 4.72 1.77 0.86
C MET A 80 4.03 3.13 1.04
N THR A 81 3.64 3.81 -0.04
CA THR A 81 2.80 5.01 0.04
C THR A 81 1.42 4.63 0.58
N PHE A 82 0.90 5.46 1.49
CA PHE A 82 -0.43 5.26 2.07
C PHE A 82 -1.18 6.58 2.04
N ASP A 83 -1.94 6.75 0.97
CA ASP A 83 -2.83 7.89 0.76
C ASP A 83 -4.26 7.39 0.59
N LEU A 84 -5.22 8.25 0.94
CA LEU A 84 -6.62 8.02 0.67
C LEU A 84 -7.04 8.89 -0.52
N ALA A 85 -8.07 8.47 -1.23
CA ALA A 85 -8.65 9.27 -2.29
C ALA A 85 -9.37 10.51 -1.71
N GLY A 86 -9.71 11.46 -2.58
CA GLY A 86 -10.54 12.60 -2.20
C GLY A 86 -11.95 12.15 -1.80
N LYS A 87 -12.65 12.97 -1.01
CA LYS A 87 -14.04 12.66 -0.64
C LYS A 87 -14.91 12.50 -1.89
N GLU A 88 -14.67 13.35 -2.89
CA GLU A 88 -15.37 13.38 -4.16
C GLU A 88 -15.23 12.07 -4.94
N ASP A 89 -14.08 11.40 -4.83
CA ASP A 89 -13.85 10.11 -5.50
C ASP A 89 -14.75 9.01 -4.91
N TYR A 90 -14.94 9.01 -3.58
CA TYR A 90 -15.85 8.09 -2.93
C TYR A 90 -17.32 8.45 -3.15
N ASP A 91 -17.66 9.74 -3.21
CA ASP A 91 -19.02 10.19 -3.54
C ASP A 91 -19.42 9.78 -4.95
N ARG A 92 -18.51 9.86 -5.93
CA ARG A 92 -18.72 9.36 -7.30
C ARG A 92 -19.03 7.87 -7.37
N TRP A 93 -18.55 7.07 -6.41
CA TRP A 93 -18.91 5.65 -6.36
C TRP A 93 -20.39 5.44 -6.03
N ILE A 94 -21.01 6.36 -5.26
CA ILE A 94 -22.44 6.33 -4.99
C ILE A 94 -23.25 6.55 -6.28
N GLU A 95 -22.77 7.45 -7.14
CA GLU A 95 -23.42 7.77 -8.41
C GLU A 95 -23.52 6.54 -9.35
N VAL A 96 -22.57 5.60 -9.24
CA VAL A 96 -22.56 4.34 -10.00
C VAL A 96 -23.15 3.15 -9.22
N GLY A 97 -23.80 3.39 -8.09
CA GLY A 97 -24.57 2.39 -7.34
C GLY A 97 -23.83 1.70 -6.18
N ALA A 98 -22.63 2.15 -5.81
CA ALA A 98 -21.87 1.57 -4.70
C ALA A 98 -22.35 2.12 -3.34
N VAL A 99 -23.57 1.76 -2.93
CA VAL A 99 -24.20 2.28 -1.69
C VAL A 99 -23.30 2.05 -0.46
N GLY A 100 -23.08 3.11 0.33
CA GLY A 100 -22.30 3.09 1.57
C GLY A 100 -20.78 3.19 1.39
N TRP A 101 -20.27 3.24 0.16
CA TRP A 101 -18.83 3.30 -0.09
C TRP A 101 -18.20 4.68 0.14
N ASN A 102 -19.00 5.72 0.37
CA ASN A 102 -18.54 7.02 0.87
C ASN A 102 -18.39 7.07 2.40
N GLU A 103 -18.77 6.00 3.11
CA GLU A 103 -18.65 5.87 4.57
C GLU A 103 -17.43 5.01 4.99
N LEU A 104 -16.41 4.93 4.14
CA LEU A 104 -15.23 4.08 4.36
C LEU A 104 -14.25 4.63 5.41
N PHE A 105 -14.31 5.92 5.73
CA PHE A 105 -13.31 6.57 6.59
C PHE A 105 -13.11 5.89 7.96
N PRO A 106 -14.16 5.48 8.71
CA PRO A 106 -13.98 4.72 9.95
C PRO A 106 -13.24 3.39 9.76
N TYR A 107 -13.38 2.75 8.58
CA TYR A 107 -12.68 1.51 8.27
C TYR A 107 -11.19 1.74 7.97
N PHE A 108 -10.82 2.85 7.34
CA PHE A 108 -9.41 3.24 7.18
C PHE A 108 -8.75 3.52 8.53
N LYS A 109 -9.46 4.19 9.45
CA LYS A 109 -8.99 4.37 10.84
C LYS A 109 -8.90 3.04 11.59
N LYS A 110 -9.82 2.11 11.38
CA LYS A 110 -9.74 0.76 11.98
C LYS A 110 -8.59 -0.07 11.43
N LEU A 111 -8.22 0.14 10.17
CA LEU A 111 -7.15 -0.59 9.49
C LEU A 111 -5.75 -0.18 9.97
N THR A 112 -5.56 1.10 10.27
CA THR A 112 -4.24 1.70 10.47
C THR A 112 -3.85 1.89 11.93
N ASN A 113 -2.55 1.84 12.20
CA ASN A 113 -1.92 2.25 13.45
C ASN A 113 -0.82 3.27 13.13
N PHE A 114 -1.14 4.54 13.37
CA PHE A 114 -0.30 5.66 12.99
C PHE A 114 0.71 6.00 14.07
N THR A 115 1.97 6.02 13.68
CA THR A 115 3.08 6.55 14.49
C THR A 115 3.39 7.97 13.99
N PRO A 116 3.20 9.01 14.81
CA PRO A 116 3.55 10.38 14.44
C PRO A 116 5.08 10.52 14.26
N PRO A 117 5.56 11.51 13.48
CA PRO A 117 6.98 11.83 13.40
C PRO A 117 7.54 12.23 14.78
N ALA A 118 8.85 12.06 14.96
CA ALA A 118 9.57 12.69 16.05
C ALA A 118 9.44 14.21 15.96
N SER A 119 9.33 14.90 17.10
CA SER A 119 9.10 16.35 17.18
C SER A 119 10.14 17.18 16.43
N GLU A 120 11.39 16.72 16.47
CA GLU A 120 12.54 17.39 15.87
C GLU A 120 12.42 17.34 14.34
N ILE A 121 12.09 16.16 13.81
CA ILE A 121 11.86 15.93 12.38
C ILE A 121 10.63 16.69 11.90
N ALA A 122 9.54 16.65 12.67
CA ALA A 122 8.32 17.38 12.33
C ALA A 122 8.59 18.89 12.23
N LYS A 123 9.40 19.44 13.14
CA LYS A 123 9.78 20.86 13.14
C LYS A 123 10.75 21.20 12.01
N GLU A 124 11.75 20.36 11.76
CA GLU A 124 12.75 20.58 10.70
C GLU A 124 12.10 20.62 9.31
N TRP A 125 11.12 19.74 9.08
CA TRP A 125 10.48 19.53 7.78
C TRP A 125 9.06 20.10 7.70
N ASP A 126 8.64 20.90 8.68
CA ASP A 126 7.30 21.48 8.81
C ASP A 126 6.15 20.47 8.57
N ILE A 127 6.32 19.25 9.11
CA ILE A 127 5.35 18.17 8.91
C ILE A 127 4.12 18.42 9.79
N GLN A 128 3.01 18.69 9.13
CA GLN A 128 1.71 18.83 9.78
C GLN A 128 0.99 17.48 9.84
N THR A 129 0.34 17.19 10.98
CA THR A 129 -0.49 15.98 11.15
C THR A 129 -1.84 16.37 11.75
N ASP A 130 -2.91 15.65 11.38
CA ASP A 130 -4.26 15.83 11.92
C ASP A 130 -4.64 14.59 12.74
N PRO A 131 -4.41 14.54 14.06
CA PRO A 131 -4.59 13.32 14.87
C PRO A 131 -5.99 12.68 14.73
N PRO A 132 -7.11 13.44 14.70
CA PRO A 132 -8.43 12.93 14.35
C PRO A 132 -8.51 12.15 13.03
N ALA A 133 -7.65 12.42 12.05
CA ALA A 133 -7.67 11.75 10.76
C ALA A 133 -7.05 10.34 10.77
N HIS A 134 -6.42 9.93 11.87
CA HIS A 134 -5.64 8.69 11.92
C HIS A 134 -6.26 7.60 12.80
N GLY A 135 -5.96 6.35 12.43
CA GLY A 135 -6.15 5.17 13.26
C GLY A 135 -4.92 4.89 14.13
N TYR A 136 -5.11 4.32 15.32
CA TYR A 136 -4.02 4.04 16.29
C TYR A 136 -4.06 2.62 16.88
N LYS A 137 -4.90 1.74 16.31
CA LYS A 137 -5.15 0.39 16.84
C LYS A 137 -5.25 -0.68 15.76
N GLY A 138 -5.05 -0.29 14.50
CA GLY A 138 -5.13 -1.19 13.36
C GLY A 138 -3.90 -2.09 13.22
N HIS A 139 -3.93 -2.95 12.21
CA HIS A 139 -2.87 -3.92 11.94
C HIS A 139 -1.84 -3.42 10.92
N VAL A 140 -2.15 -2.38 10.16
CA VAL A 140 -1.23 -1.76 9.22
C VAL A 140 -0.52 -0.62 9.94
N MET A 141 0.77 -0.80 10.23
CA MET A 141 1.60 0.25 10.78
C MET A 141 1.80 1.32 9.71
N LYS A 142 1.53 2.58 10.05
CA LYS A 142 1.70 3.73 9.18
C LYS A 142 2.54 4.77 9.90
N SER A 143 3.56 5.28 9.26
CA SER A 143 4.26 6.50 9.70
C SER A 143 4.19 7.53 8.59
N VAL A 144 4.71 8.73 8.85
CA VAL A 144 4.97 9.66 7.77
C VAL A 144 6.06 9.10 6.85
N LEU A 145 5.84 9.24 5.55
CA LEU A 145 6.83 8.94 4.54
C LEU A 145 7.66 10.21 4.33
N ILE A 146 8.96 10.14 4.59
CA ILE A 146 9.90 11.21 4.27
C ILE A 146 10.56 10.81 2.96
N ILE A 147 9.85 10.97 1.83
CA ILE A 147 10.44 10.80 0.49
C ILE A 147 10.70 12.14 -0.22
N ASP A 148 10.13 13.26 0.22
CA ASP A 148 10.28 14.57 -0.43
C ASP A 148 11.11 15.59 0.36
N VAL A 149 12.25 15.13 0.88
CA VAL A 149 13.15 15.94 1.71
C VAL A 149 14.53 16.12 1.08
N LEU A 150 14.83 15.36 0.02
CA LEU A 150 16.11 15.42 -0.69
C LEU A 150 16.02 15.99 -2.12
N ALA A 151 14.82 16.37 -2.59
CA ALA A 151 14.67 16.95 -3.93
C ALA A 151 15.12 18.43 -3.99
N ASP A 152 15.15 19.14 -2.86
CA ASP A 152 15.53 20.56 -2.81
C ASP A 152 16.98 20.80 -2.35
N ARG A 153 17.84 19.77 -2.37
CA ARG A 153 19.27 19.89 -2.04
C ARG A 153 20.22 19.17 -3.02
N VAL A 154 19.87 19.16 -4.32
CA VAL A 154 20.81 18.91 -5.43
C VAL A 154 20.56 19.92 -6.55
#